data_AF-G0U2G7-F1
#
_entry.id   AF-G0U2G7-F1
#
_cell.length_a   1.000
_cell.length_b   1.000
_cell.length_c   1.000
_cell.angle_alpha   90.00
_cell.angle_beta   90.00
_cell.angle_gamma   90.00
#
_symmetry.space_group_name_H-M   'P 1'
#
loop_
_entity.id
_entity.type
_entity.pdbx_description
1 polymer ?
#
loop_
_entity_poly.entity_id
_entity_poly.type
_entity_poly.pdbx_seq_one_letter_code
_entity_poly.pdbx_strand_id
1 'polypeptide(L)' 'FYVVLGRRGERVAHRKRRASRVGCSHRVRREEAMKWFEKVHDGIIFQAKKKKSMVRRRRR' A
#
# COMPACT_ATOMS: atom_id res chain seq x y z
N PHE A 1 10.13 3.93 -14.44
CA PHE A 1 9.88 2.57 -13.91
C PHE A 1 8.81 2.62 -12.85
N TYR A 2 8.00 1.57 -12.69
CA TYR A 2 7.08 1.42 -11.56
C TYR A 2 7.24 0.01 -10.99
N VAL A 3 7.15 -0.13 -9.66
CA VAL A 3 7.33 -1.40 -8.95
C VAL A 3 6.08 -1.67 -8.13
N VAL A 4 5.60 -2.91 -8.15
CA VAL A 4 4.49 -3.37 -7.33
C VAL A 4 5.05 -4.24 -6.21
N LEU A 5 4.84 -3.82 -4.96
CA LEU A 5 5.19 -4.60 -3.78
C LEU A 5 3.97 -5.40 -3.32
N GLY A 6 4.18 -6.68 -3.02
CA GLY A 6 3.15 -7.58 -2.55
C GLY A 6 3.71 -8.59 -1.56
N ARG A 7 2.83 -9.16 -0.73
CA ARG A 7 3.20 -10.26 0.17
C ARG A 7 2.94 -11.61 -0.49
N ARG A 8 3.73 -12.63 -0.12
CA ARG A 8 3.44 -14.00 -0.50
C ARG A 8 2.07 -14.41 0.05
N GLY A 9 1.11 -14.66 -0.83
CA GLY A 9 -0.27 -14.98 -0.47
C GLY A 9 -1.33 -14.25 -1.30
N GLU A 10 -0.95 -13.20 -2.03
CA GLU A 10 -1.89 -12.40 -2.84
C GLU A 10 -2.61 -13.18 -3.95
N ARG A 11 -2.06 -14.33 -4.38
CA ARG A 11 -2.68 -15.21 -5.38
C ARG A 11 -4.12 -15.61 -5.06
N VAL A 12 -4.53 -15.61 -3.79
CA VAL A 12 -5.90 -15.93 -3.37
C VAL A 12 -6.95 -15.03 -4.02
N ALA A 13 -6.62 -13.77 -4.33
CA ALA A 13 -7.50 -12.84 -5.04
C ALA A 13 -7.52 -13.04 -6.56
N HIS A 14 -6.52 -13.71 -7.14
CA HIS A 14 -6.33 -13.82 -8.58
C HIS A 14 -6.58 -15.23 -9.14
N ARG A 15 -6.74 -16.24 -8.28
CA ARG A 15 -6.96 -17.63 -8.70
C ARG A 15 -8.36 -17.85 -9.30
N LYS A 16 -8.47 -18.71 -10.33
CA LYS A 16 -9.75 -19.06 -10.99
C LYS A 16 -10.75 -19.79 -10.08
N ARG A 17 -10.28 -20.76 -9.30
CA ARG A 17 -11.13 -21.56 -8.39
C ARG A 17 -10.93 -21.10 -6.94
N ARG A 18 -12.03 -21.04 -6.18
CA ARG A 18 -12.08 -20.64 -4.76
C ARG A 18 -11.47 -19.24 -4.50
N ALA A 19 -11.66 -18.28 -5.40
CA ALA A 19 -11.16 -16.92 -5.22
C ALA A 19 -11.71 -16.28 -3.93
N SER A 20 -10.88 -15.52 -3.22
CA SER A 20 -11.31 -14.74 -2.05
C SER A 20 -10.49 -13.46 -1.90
N ARG A 21 -10.95 -12.55 -1.05
CA ARG A 21 -10.29 -11.25 -0.83
C ARG A 21 -9.05 -11.42 0.05
N VAL A 22 -8.00 -10.68 -0.28
CA VAL A 22 -6.85 -10.51 0.63
C VAL A 22 -7.28 -9.65 1.82
N GLY A 23 -7.11 -10.20 3.02
CA GLY A 23 -7.44 -9.54 4.29
C GLY A 23 -6.65 -8.25 4.52
N CYS A 24 -7.19 -7.34 5.32
CA CYS A 24 -6.62 -6.01 5.54
C CYS A 24 -5.20 -6.06 6.14
N SER A 25 -4.95 -6.98 7.07
CA SER A 25 -3.64 -7.17 7.71
C SER A 25 -2.55 -7.67 6.75
N HIS A 26 -2.93 -8.36 5.67
CA HIS A 26 -1.98 -8.92 4.71
C HIS A 26 -1.61 -7.93 3.58
N ARG A 27 -2.35 -6.82 3.44
CA ARG A 27 -2.06 -5.81 2.42
C ARG A 27 -0.86 -4.98 2.82
N VAL A 28 0.04 -4.73 1.87
CA VAL A 28 1.15 -3.79 2.06
C VAL A 28 0.59 -2.37 2.11
N ARG A 29 0.91 -1.65 3.18
CA ARG A 29 0.56 -0.23 3.34
C ARG A 29 1.72 0.66 2.90
N ARG A 30 1.43 1.94 2.72
CA ARG A 30 2.41 2.94 2.31
C ARG A 30 3.61 2.99 3.27
N GLU A 31 3.35 2.97 4.57
CA GLU A 31 4.39 3.07 5.59
C GLU A 31 5.34 1.87 5.56
N GLU A 32 4.79 0.68 5.32
CA GLU A 32 5.58 -0.55 5.20
C GLU A 32 6.44 -0.56 3.93
N ALA A 33 5.88 -0.10 2.80
CA ALA A 33 6.61 0.01 1.55
C ALA A 33 7.80 0.98 1.65
N MET A 34 7.62 2.11 2.34
CA MET A 34 8.69 3.09 2.60
C MET A 34 9.82 2.47 3.42
N LYS A 35 9.48 1.81 4.54
CA LYS A 35 10.46 1.15 5.40
C LYS A 35 11.21 0.02 4.68
N TRP A 36 10.52 -0.73 3.83
CA TRP A 36 11.17 -1.79 3.04
C TRP A 36 12.18 -1.21 2.05
N PHE A 37 11.85 -0.09 1.41
CA PHE A 37 12.73 0.59 0.46
C PHE A 37 13.99 1.15 1.12
N GLU A 38 13.84 1.82 2.26
CA GLU A 38 14.97 2.31 3.07
C GLU A 38 15.89 1.17 3.49
N LYS A 39 15.34 0.01 3.90
CA LYS A 39 16.12 -1.11 4.43
C LYS A 39 16.87 -1.91 3.36
N VAL A 40 16.23 -2.21 2.23
CA VAL A 40 16.77 -3.16 1.24
C VAL A 40 17.67 -2.48 0.23
N HIS A 41 17.45 -1.19 0.00
CA HIS A 41 18.13 -0.44 -1.05
C HIS A 41 18.78 0.85 -0.55
N ASP A 42 18.90 1.04 0.77
CA ASP A 42 19.43 2.27 1.41
C ASP A 42 18.79 3.55 0.84
N GLY A 43 17.51 3.44 0.44
CA GLY A 43 16.83 4.46 -0.34
C GLY A 43 16.45 5.68 0.51
N ILE A 44 16.90 6.88 0.12
CA ILE A 44 16.56 8.12 0.80
C ILE A 44 15.19 8.62 0.32
N ILE A 45 14.24 8.74 1.25
CA ILE A 45 12.89 9.24 0.97
C ILE A 45 12.77 10.71 1.42
N PHE A 46 12.51 11.61 0.49
CA PHE A 46 12.22 13.02 0.81
C PHE A 46 10.77 13.17 1.30
N GLN A 47 10.57 13.75 2.48
CA GLN A 47 9.24 14.00 3.02
C GLN A 47 8.57 15.19 2.29
N ALA A 48 7.62 14.90 1.41
CA ALA A 48 6.80 15.94 0.79
C ALA A 48 5.76 16.50 1.79
N LYS A 49 5.47 17.81 1.71
CA LYS A 49 4.48 18.52 2.57
C LYS A 49 3.13 17.80 2.54
N LYS A 50 2.57 17.47 3.72
CA LYS A 50 1.23 16.87 3.85
C LYS A 50 0.18 17.78 3.19
N LYS A 51 -0.55 17.28 2.19
CA LYS A 51 -1.74 17.97 1.67
C LYS A 51 -2.84 17.95 2.73
N LYS A 52 -3.38 19.12 3.10
CA LYS A 52 -4.56 19.22 3.96
C LYS A 52 -5.75 18.55 3.24
N SER A 53 -6.39 17.58 3.89
CA SER A 53 -7.65 17.02 3.40
C SER A 53 -8.74 18.07 3.55
N MET A 54 -9.29 18.54 2.43
CA MET A 54 -10.47 19.40 2.44
C MET A 54 -11.65 18.58 2.97
N VAL A 55 -12.07 18.85 4.21
CA VAL A 55 -13.30 18.28 4.76
C VAL A 55 -14.48 18.93 4.02
N ARG A 56 -15.06 18.21 3.07
CA ARG A 56 -16.35 18.58 2.50
C ARG A 56 -17.41 18.40 3.59
N ARG A 57 -17.72 19.49 4.31
CA ARG A 57 -18.90 19.56 5.16
C ARG A 57 -20.10 19.27 4.26
N ARG A 58 -20.73 18.09 4.44
CA ARG A 58 -22.04 17.80 3.85
C ARG A 58 -22.99 18.88 4.36
N ARG A 59 -23.41 19.77 3.47
CA ARG A 59 -24.57 20.64 3.72
C ARG A 59 -25.76 19.69 3.84
N ARG A 60 -26.43 19.76 5.00
CA ARG A 60 -27.77 19.18 5.16
C ARG A 60 -28.74 19.87 4.22
#